data_AF-A0A7Y5MTN4-F1
#
_entry.id   AF-A0A7Y5MTN4-F1
#
_cell.length_a   1.000
_cell.length_b   1.000
_cell.length_c   1.000
_cell.angle_alpha   90.00
_cell.angle_beta   90.00
_cell.angle_gamma   90.00
#
_symmetry.space_group_name_H-M   'P 1'
#
loop_
_entity.id
_entity.type
_entity.pdbx_description
1 polymer ?
#
loop_
_entity_poly.entity_id
_entity_poly.type
_entity_poly.pdbx_seq_one_letter_code
_entity_poly.pdbx_strand_id
1 'polypeptide(L)'
;MIDTLWFGHTVGKRAEPDFFALRQADGSFLLKSNAQLPQGMYALITKRSSGANLQHTPCWLADGQRKFAVKADYTQLFNTIAFTGSAENETLYAYLRGYQELTDRLDVVTDNWKEALDQPTFEAKKAVEQALQQFQSDFMRSHHGTLTSKLVEQTFFLLP
;
A
#
# COMPACT_ATOMS: atom_id res chain seq x y z
N MET A 1 -2.20 -23.40 -17.96
CA MET A 1 -1.60 -22.05 -18.10
C MET A 1 -0.47 -22.01 -17.09
N ILE A 2 0.76 -21.69 -17.48
CA ILE A 2 1.86 -21.55 -16.52
C ILE A 2 1.69 -20.19 -15.85
N ASP A 3 1.79 -20.14 -14.52
CA ASP A 3 1.72 -18.87 -13.80
C ASP A 3 2.94 -18.01 -14.18
N THR A 4 2.68 -16.77 -14.57
CA THR A 4 3.69 -15.84 -15.08
C THR A 4 3.63 -14.55 -14.28
N LEU A 5 4.77 -14.13 -13.73
CA LEU A 5 4.92 -12.83 -13.08
C LEU A 5 5.57 -11.87 -14.08
N TRP A 6 4.85 -10.82 -14.45
CA TRP A 6 5.33 -9.80 -15.37
C TRP A 6 5.93 -8.62 -14.60
N PHE A 7 7.04 -8.12 -15.13
CA PHE A 7 7.73 -6.92 -14.66
C PHE A 7 7.69 -5.90 -15.76
N GLY A 8 7.54 -4.64 -15.38
CA GLY A 8 7.37 -3.55 -16.31
C GLY A 8 7.19 -2.23 -15.58
N HIS A 9 6.74 -1.25 -16.33
CA HIS A 9 6.42 0.08 -15.82
C HIS A 9 4.97 0.43 -16.15
N THR A 10 4.46 1.50 -15.55
CA THR A 10 3.12 2.02 -15.85
C THR A 10 3.21 3.34 -16.57
N VAL A 11 2.50 3.48 -17.69
CA VAL A 11 2.26 4.75 -18.38
C VAL A 11 0.81 5.15 -18.14
N GLY A 12 0.59 6.05 -17.18
CA GLY A 12 -0.75 6.34 -16.66
C GLY A 12 -1.39 5.10 -16.02
N LYS A 13 -2.56 4.67 -16.52
CA LYS A 13 -3.27 3.46 -16.03
C LYS A 13 -2.86 2.17 -16.74
N ARG A 14 -1.98 2.26 -17.75
CA ARG A 14 -1.57 1.11 -18.55
C ARG A 14 -0.30 0.49 -17.98
N ALA A 15 -0.32 -0.82 -17.73
CA ALA A 15 0.89 -1.58 -17.44
C ALA A 15 1.58 -1.97 -18.76
N GLU A 16 2.86 -1.65 -18.89
CA GLU A 16 3.72 -2.01 -20.01
C GLU A 16 4.76 -3.01 -19.50
N PRO A 17 4.58 -4.32 -19.78
CA PRO A 17 5.52 -5.33 -19.34
C PRO A 17 6.82 -5.25 -20.15
N ASP A 18 7.94 -5.19 -19.43
CA ASP A 18 9.29 -5.22 -19.99
C ASP A 18 9.80 -6.67 -20.10
N PHE A 19 9.57 -7.49 -19.07
CA PHE A 19 9.97 -8.90 -19.04
C PHE A 19 9.13 -9.73 -18.08
N PHE A 20 9.32 -11.06 -18.05
CA PHE A 20 8.57 -11.95 -17.16
C PHE A 20 9.43 -13.02 -16.52
N ALA A 21 8.95 -13.55 -15.41
CA ALA A 21 9.44 -14.77 -14.77
C ALA A 21 8.34 -15.83 -14.79
N LEU A 22 8.71 -17.06 -15.12
CA LEU A 22 7.82 -18.21 -15.03
C LEU A 22 7.92 -18.82 -13.63
N ARG A 23 6.78 -19.34 -13.15
CA ARG A 23 6.74 -20.10 -11.90
C ARG A 23 7.62 -21.35 -12.01
N GLN A 24 8.51 -21.53 -11.04
CA GLN A 24 9.35 -22.71 -10.89
C GLN A 24 8.54 -23.85 -10.23
N ALA A 25 9.10 -25.07 -10.24
CA ALA A 25 8.43 -26.25 -9.68
C ALA A 25 8.15 -26.13 -8.18
N ASP A 26 8.98 -25.39 -7.44
CA ASP A 26 8.79 -25.09 -6.01
C ASP A 26 7.77 -23.94 -5.75
N GLY A 27 7.22 -23.37 -6.81
CA GLY A 27 6.29 -22.25 -6.78
C GLY A 27 6.93 -20.87 -6.67
N SER A 28 8.26 -20.78 -6.66
CA SER A 28 8.97 -19.51 -6.68
C SER A 28 8.98 -18.87 -8.07
N PHE A 29 9.23 -17.56 -8.12
CA PHE A 29 9.51 -16.83 -9.35
C PHE A 29 10.93 -16.28 -9.26
N LEU A 30 11.84 -16.82 -10.07
CA LEU A 30 13.21 -16.33 -10.11
C LEU A 30 13.35 -15.24 -11.16
N LEU A 31 13.54 -14.01 -10.69
CA LEU A 31 13.85 -12.88 -11.53
C LEU A 31 15.33 -12.92 -11.95
N LYS A 32 15.60 -13.31 -13.20
CA LYS A 32 16.93 -13.16 -13.79
C LYS A 32 16.95 -11.92 -14.67
N SER A 33 17.30 -10.79 -14.09
CA SER A 33 17.63 -9.56 -14.82
C SER A 33 19.14 -9.37 -14.82
N ASN A 34 19.70 -8.85 -15.92
CA ASN A 34 21.10 -8.45 -15.99
C ASN A 34 21.40 -7.20 -15.12
N ALA A 35 20.36 -6.53 -14.63
CA ALA A 35 20.45 -5.39 -13.72
C ALA A 35 19.69 -5.69 -12.42
N GLN A 36 20.32 -5.42 -11.26
CA GLN A 36 19.59 -5.41 -9.99
C GLN A 36 18.50 -4.33 -10.05
N LEU A 37 17.27 -4.68 -9.65
CA LEU A 37 16.21 -3.69 -9.51
C LEU A 37 16.65 -2.64 -8.48
N PRO A 38 16.50 -1.33 -8.74
CA PRO A 38 16.80 -0.32 -7.73
C PRO A 38 15.93 -0.50 -6.48
N GLN A 39 16.38 0.06 -5.36
CA GLN A 39 15.52 0.17 -4.19
C GLN A 39 14.39 1.15 -4.49
N GLY A 40 13.17 0.85 -4.04
CA GLY A 40 12.03 1.74 -4.24
C GLY A 40 10.68 1.09 -4.01
N MET A 41 9.64 1.87 -4.28
CA MET A 41 8.25 1.40 -4.29
C MET A 41 7.96 0.77 -5.64
N TYR A 42 7.39 -0.43 -5.60
CA TYR A 42 6.92 -1.19 -6.75
C TYR A 42 5.44 -1.51 -6.57
N ALA A 43 4.80 -2.02 -7.61
CA ALA A 43 3.43 -2.52 -7.53
C ALA A 43 3.38 -3.96 -8.03
N LEU A 44 2.81 -4.86 -7.21
CA LEU A 44 2.36 -6.17 -7.67
C LEU A 44 1.02 -5.97 -8.38
N ILE A 45 1.00 -6.22 -9.68
CA ILE A 45 -0.19 -6.05 -10.51
C ILE A 45 -0.86 -7.40 -10.71
N THR A 46 -2.13 -7.51 -10.31
CA THR A 46 -2.92 -8.72 -10.55
C THR A 46 -4.15 -8.41 -11.37
N LYS A 47 -4.51 -9.30 -12.29
CA LYS A 47 -5.68 -9.13 -13.17
C LYS A 47 -6.91 -9.77 -12.53
N ARG A 48 -7.85 -8.96 -12.04
CA ARG A 48 -9.15 -9.50 -11.60
C ARG A 48 -9.90 -9.96 -12.87
N SER A 49 -10.63 -11.07 -12.76
CA SER A 49 -11.33 -11.79 -13.85
C SER A 49 -11.83 -10.88 -14.99
N SER A 50 -11.62 -11.31 -16.24
CA SER A 50 -12.13 -10.83 -17.57
C SER A 50 -12.34 -9.34 -17.87
N GLY A 51 -12.66 -8.49 -16.90
CA GLY A 51 -12.67 -7.03 -17.00
C GLY A 51 -11.26 -6.46 -16.89
N ALA A 52 -11.03 -5.33 -17.55
CA ALA A 52 -9.75 -4.63 -17.62
C ALA A 52 -9.25 -4.01 -16.29
N ASN A 53 -9.72 -4.50 -15.14
CA ASN A 53 -9.37 -3.95 -13.84
C ASN A 53 -8.11 -4.62 -13.30
N LEU A 54 -6.99 -3.92 -13.46
CA LEU A 54 -5.71 -4.26 -12.85
C LEU A 54 -5.71 -3.79 -11.39
N GLN A 55 -5.54 -4.72 -10.47
CA GLN A 55 -5.34 -4.42 -9.06
C GLN A 55 -3.85 -4.17 -8.81
N HIS A 56 -3.53 -2.96 -8.36
CA HIS A 56 -2.18 -2.56 -8.00
C HIS A 56 -1.99 -2.72 -6.49
N THR A 57 -0.94 -3.42 -6.11
CA THR A 57 -0.64 -3.75 -4.71
C THR A 57 0.76 -3.22 -4.40
N PRO A 58 0.90 -2.09 -3.70
CA PRO A 58 2.21 -1.48 -3.48
C PRO A 58 3.10 -2.39 -2.65
N CYS A 59 4.40 -2.41 -2.95
CA CYS A 59 5.39 -3.09 -2.15
C CYS A 59 6.76 -2.40 -2.23
N TRP A 60 7.49 -2.43 -1.13
CA TRP A 60 8.88 -1.99 -1.06
C TRP A 60 9.81 -3.10 -1.54
N LEU A 61 10.75 -2.75 -2.42
CA LEU A 61 12.00 -3.48 -2.58
C LEU A 61 13.09 -2.73 -1.80
N ALA A 62 13.23 -3.05 -0.52
CA ALA A 62 14.24 -2.46 0.35
C ALA A 62 15.56 -3.23 0.30
N ASP A 63 16.67 -2.54 0.59
CA ASP A 63 17.97 -3.20 0.69
C ASP A 63 17.98 -4.26 1.81
N GLY A 64 18.65 -5.38 1.57
CA GLY A 64 18.66 -6.53 2.48
C GLY A 64 17.32 -7.28 2.62
N GLN A 65 16.21 -6.78 2.07
CA GLN A 65 14.86 -7.36 2.21
C GLN A 65 14.25 -7.81 0.88
N ARG A 66 15.09 -8.18 -0.09
CA ARG A 66 14.66 -8.57 -1.46
C ARG A 66 14.12 -10.00 -1.56
N LYS A 67 14.22 -10.78 -0.48
CA LYS A 67 13.68 -12.14 -0.39
C LYS A 67 12.49 -12.13 0.56
N PHE A 68 11.29 -12.04 0.00
CA PHE A 68 10.05 -12.06 0.76
C PHE A 68 8.99 -12.91 0.07
N ALA A 69 7.98 -13.33 0.82
CA ALA A 69 6.78 -13.96 0.30
C ALA A 69 5.57 -13.08 0.57
N VAL A 70 4.56 -13.22 -0.29
CA VAL A 70 3.29 -12.50 -0.18
C VAL A 70 2.16 -13.52 -0.21
N LYS A 71 1.28 -13.45 0.78
CA LYS A 71 0.06 -14.25 0.85
C LYS A 71 -1.13 -13.32 0.95
N ALA A 72 -2.16 -13.51 0.13
CA ALA A 72 -3.39 -12.74 0.20
C ALA A 72 -4.57 -13.57 -0.30
N ASP A 73 -5.77 -13.24 0.15
CA ASP A 73 -7.02 -13.64 -0.47
C ASP A 73 -7.30 -12.69 -1.65
N TYR A 74 -7.45 -13.27 -2.83
CA TYR A 74 -7.68 -12.52 -4.06
C TYR A 74 -8.96 -11.66 -4.03
N THR A 75 -9.96 -12.08 -3.28
CA THR A 75 -11.24 -11.37 -3.13
C THR A 75 -11.16 -10.21 -2.14
N GLN A 76 -10.26 -10.30 -1.16
CA GLN A 76 -10.10 -9.34 -0.05
C GLN A 76 -8.64 -8.89 0.11
N LEU A 77 -8.01 -8.50 -1.00
CA LEU A 77 -6.56 -8.39 -1.09
C LEU A 77 -5.95 -7.42 -0.06
N PHE A 78 -6.51 -6.21 0.09
CA PHE A 78 -6.00 -5.21 1.04
C PHE A 78 -6.05 -5.69 2.51
N ASN A 79 -7.14 -6.35 2.90
CA ASN A 79 -7.34 -6.78 4.28
C ASN A 79 -6.52 -8.04 4.63
N THR A 80 -6.24 -8.88 3.64
CA THR A 80 -5.65 -10.21 3.86
C THR A 80 -4.19 -10.33 3.45
N ILE A 81 -3.65 -9.30 2.78
CA ILE A 81 -2.26 -9.32 2.34
C ILE A 81 -1.29 -9.35 3.51
N ALA A 82 -0.41 -10.33 3.49
CA ALA A 82 0.64 -10.51 4.47
C ALA A 82 1.96 -10.70 3.75
N PHE A 83 2.94 -9.88 4.10
CA PHE A 83 4.32 -10.04 3.69
C PHE A 83 5.06 -10.79 4.79
N THR A 84 6.01 -11.64 4.39
CA THR A 84 6.94 -12.30 5.32
C THR A 84 8.35 -12.18 4.75
N GLY A 85 9.32 -11.81 5.60
CA GLY A 85 10.69 -11.57 5.15
C GLY A 85 10.93 -10.16 4.60
N SER A 86 9.99 -9.23 4.81
CA SER A 86 10.18 -7.81 4.54
C SER A 86 9.48 -6.95 5.59
N ALA A 87 10.26 -6.52 6.58
CA ALA A 87 9.82 -5.62 7.64
C ALA A 87 9.28 -4.28 7.08
N GLU A 88 9.84 -3.77 5.97
CA GLU A 88 9.33 -2.55 5.33
C GLU A 88 7.93 -2.73 4.77
N ASN A 89 7.64 -3.88 4.15
CA ASN A 89 6.29 -4.17 3.67
C ASN A 89 5.32 -4.46 4.81
N GLU A 90 5.74 -5.19 5.85
CA GLU A 90 4.93 -5.40 7.05
C GLU A 90 4.54 -4.05 7.69
N THR A 91 5.52 -3.15 7.82
CA THR A 91 5.33 -1.77 8.30
C THR A 91 4.39 -0.97 7.40
N LEU A 92 4.55 -1.05 6.06
CA LEU A 92 3.67 -0.40 5.09
C LEU A 92 2.20 -0.83 5.27
N TYR A 93 1.94 -2.13 5.35
CA TYR A 93 0.56 -2.62 5.44
C TYR A 93 -0.05 -2.42 6.84
N ALA A 94 0.76 -2.38 7.90
CA ALA A 94 0.29 -1.93 9.20
C ALA A 94 -0.18 -0.46 9.15
N TYR A 95 0.62 0.42 8.52
CA TYR A 95 0.25 1.82 8.33
C TYR A 95 -1.01 1.97 7.47
N LEU A 96 -1.04 1.36 6.29
CA LEU A 96 -2.15 1.53 5.34
C LEU A 96 -3.50 1.11 5.93
N ARG A 97 -3.54 0.06 6.75
CA ARG A 97 -4.78 -0.38 7.42
C ARG A 97 -5.26 0.64 8.45
N GLY A 98 -4.37 1.12 9.31
CA GLY A 98 -4.72 2.14 10.30
C GLY A 98 -5.12 3.47 9.64
N TYR A 99 -4.42 3.84 8.56
CA TYR A 99 -4.75 5.01 7.76
C TYR A 99 -6.15 4.89 7.13
N GLN A 100 -6.45 3.75 6.48
CA GLN A 100 -7.75 3.49 5.87
C GLN A 100 -8.90 3.60 6.88
N GLU A 101 -8.75 3.00 8.05
CA GLU A 101 -9.77 3.06 9.11
C GLU A 101 -10.06 4.52 9.52
N LEU A 102 -9.01 5.34 9.67
CA LEU A 102 -9.17 6.74 10.06
C LEU A 102 -9.74 7.58 8.91
N THR A 103 -9.37 7.33 7.66
CA THR A 103 -9.94 8.05 6.51
C THR A 103 -11.39 7.68 6.26
N ASP A 104 -11.77 6.41 6.41
CA ASP A 104 -13.18 5.98 6.29
C ASP A 104 -14.04 6.68 7.35
N ARG A 105 -13.52 6.77 8.59
CA ARG A 105 -14.18 7.53 9.66
C ARG A 105 -14.24 9.03 9.34
N LEU A 106 -13.17 9.60 8.80
CA LEU A 106 -13.11 11.01 8.43
C LEU A 106 -14.13 11.36 7.34
N ASP A 107 -14.30 10.49 6.35
CA ASP A 107 -15.30 10.65 5.29
C ASP A 107 -16.71 10.68 5.88
N VAL A 108 -17.05 9.70 6.74
CA VAL A 108 -18.37 9.63 7.40
C VAL A 108 -18.67 10.90 8.23
N VAL A 109 -17.73 11.35 9.07
CA VAL A 109 -17.97 12.55 9.89
C VAL A 109 -17.98 13.83 9.06
N THR A 110 -17.25 13.85 7.94
CA THR A 110 -17.26 14.97 7.00
C THR A 110 -18.60 15.08 6.29
N ASP A 111 -19.19 13.96 5.87
CA ASP A 111 -20.51 13.96 5.25
C ASP A 111 -21.59 14.37 6.24
N ASN A 112 -21.56 13.85 7.48
CA ASN A 112 -22.46 14.29 8.54
C ASN A 112 -22.38 15.81 8.80
N TRP A 113 -21.17 16.37 8.83
CA TRP A 113 -20.98 17.81 8.99
C TRP A 113 -21.51 18.61 7.81
N LYS A 114 -21.29 18.15 6.58
CA LYS A 114 -21.82 18.81 5.37
C LYS A 114 -23.35 18.81 5.34
N GLU A 115 -23.99 17.78 5.90
CA GLU A 115 -25.46 17.68 5.97
C GLU A 115 -26.05 18.57 7.07
N ALA A 116 -25.46 18.58 8.27
CA ALA A 116 -26.00 19.30 9.42
C ALA A 116 -25.56 20.77 9.49
N LEU A 117 -24.33 21.07 9.06
CA LEU A 117 -23.66 22.38 9.15
C LEU A 117 -23.71 22.99 10.56
N ASP A 118 -23.56 22.16 11.59
CA ASP A 118 -23.65 22.56 12.98
C ASP A 118 -22.33 22.39 13.75
N GLN A 119 -22.25 22.98 14.95
CA GLN A 119 -21.06 22.92 15.79
C GLN A 119 -20.74 21.48 16.25
N PRO A 120 -21.69 20.68 16.74
CA PRO A 120 -21.40 19.32 17.19
C PRO A 120 -20.76 18.43 16.12
N THR A 121 -21.29 18.45 14.89
CA THR A 121 -20.74 17.65 13.77
C THR A 121 -19.39 18.18 13.32
N PHE A 122 -19.17 19.50 13.36
CA PHE A 122 -17.86 20.10 13.09
C PHE A 122 -16.80 19.65 14.10
N GLU A 123 -17.10 19.66 15.41
CA GLU A 123 -16.17 19.20 16.45
C GLU A 123 -15.88 17.69 16.32
N ALA A 124 -16.87 16.87 15.94
CA ALA A 124 -16.67 15.46 15.68
C ALA A 124 -15.70 15.22 14.50
N LYS A 125 -15.85 15.98 13.41
CA LYS A 125 -14.92 15.97 12.28
C LYS A 125 -13.51 16.34 12.72
N LYS A 126 -13.37 17.47 13.42
CA LYS A 126 -12.09 17.97 13.92
C LYS A 126 -11.37 16.96 14.82
N ALA A 127 -12.09 16.24 15.66
CA ALA A 127 -11.52 15.20 16.51
C ALA A 127 -10.92 14.05 15.70
N VAL A 128 -11.54 13.65 14.58
CA VAL A 128 -10.98 12.61 13.70
C VAL A 128 -9.77 13.13 12.91
N GLU A 129 -9.80 14.38 12.46
CA GLU A 129 -8.64 15.02 11.81
C GLU A 129 -7.43 15.06 12.74
N GLN A 130 -7.65 15.42 14.02
CA GLN A 130 -6.60 15.38 15.04
C GLN A 130 -6.09 13.96 15.30
N ALA A 131 -6.99 12.96 15.35
CA ALA A 131 -6.61 11.56 15.51
C ALA A 131 -5.76 11.06 14.33
N LEU A 132 -6.08 11.47 13.10
CA LEU A 132 -5.29 11.12 11.91
C LEU A 132 -3.89 11.74 11.94
N GLN A 133 -3.79 13.02 12.29
CA GLN A 133 -2.50 13.69 12.45
C GLN A 133 -1.65 13.04 13.55
N GLN A 134 -2.27 12.70 14.68
CA GLN A 134 -1.61 12.04 15.80
C GLN A 134 -1.12 10.65 15.40
N PHE A 135 -1.96 9.86 14.71
CA PHE A 135 -1.60 8.54 14.20
C PHE A 135 -0.36 8.59 13.31
N GLN A 136 -0.32 9.49 12.33
CA GLN A 136 0.85 9.63 11.45
C GLN A 136 2.09 10.10 12.23
N SER A 137 1.93 11.02 13.18
CA SER A 137 3.02 11.51 14.03
C SER A 137 3.63 10.39 14.89
N ASP A 138 2.78 9.60 15.55
CA ASP A 138 3.21 8.47 16.37
C ASP A 138 3.79 7.35 15.52
N PHE A 139 3.26 7.13 14.32
CA PHE A 139 3.81 6.18 13.36
C PHE A 139 5.24 6.57 12.95
N MET A 140 5.46 7.82 12.55
CA MET A 140 6.80 8.31 12.18
C MET A 140 7.79 8.22 13.34
N ARG A 141 7.34 8.47 14.59
CA ARG A 141 8.17 8.34 15.79
C ARG A 141 8.55 6.87 16.07
N SER A 142 7.61 5.95 15.94
CA SER A 142 7.80 4.52 16.23
C SER A 142 8.54 3.76 15.13
N HIS A 143 8.48 4.24 13.89
CA HIS A 143 9.10 3.60 12.72
C HIS A 143 10.13 4.51 12.05
N HIS A 144 10.84 5.30 12.85
CA HIS A 144 11.79 6.31 12.36
C HIS A 144 12.86 5.70 11.44
N GLY A 145 13.07 6.34 10.28
CA GLY A 145 14.09 5.97 9.30
C GLY A 145 13.67 4.89 8.30
N THR A 146 12.51 4.28 8.47
CA THR A 146 11.94 3.33 7.49
C THR A 146 11.57 4.04 6.19
N LEU A 147 11.48 3.30 5.08
CA LEU A 147 10.97 3.85 3.82
C LEU A 147 9.51 4.29 3.97
N THR A 148 8.74 3.51 4.72
CA THR A 148 7.34 3.84 5.01
C THR A 148 7.22 5.14 5.80
N SER A 149 8.02 5.38 6.85
CA SER A 149 7.94 6.64 7.60
C SER A 149 8.28 7.86 6.72
N LYS A 150 9.23 7.73 5.79
CA LYS A 150 9.57 8.80 4.83
C LYS A 150 8.43 9.07 3.84
N LEU A 151 7.69 8.03 3.43
CA LEU A 151 6.47 8.20 2.64
C LEU A 151 5.40 8.96 3.44
N VAL A 152 5.19 8.58 4.71
CA VAL A 152 4.21 9.24 5.58
C VAL A 152 4.53 10.71 5.78
N GLU A 153 5.79 11.06 5.96
CA GLU A 153 6.24 12.46 6.08
C GLU A 153 5.86 13.30 4.86
N GLN A 154 5.94 12.74 3.65
CA GLN A 154 5.54 13.41 2.41
C GLN A 154 4.02 13.54 2.24
N THR A 155 3.26 12.64 2.87
CA THR A 155 1.79 12.61 2.82
C THR A 155 1.17 13.04 4.14
N PHE A 156 1.90 13.80 4.95
CA PHE A 156 1.47 14.14 6.30
C PHE A 156 0.21 15.00 6.23
N PHE A 157 -0.79 14.61 7.01
CA PHE A 157 -2.07 15.30 7.08
C PHE A 157 -1.90 16.59 7.86
N LEU A 158 -2.15 17.70 7.17
CA LEU A 158 -2.11 19.02 7.75
C LEU A 158 -3.52 19.42 8.14
N LEU A 159 -3.70 19.81 9.40
CA LEU A 159 -4.91 20.50 9.81
C LEU A 159 -4.98 21.85 9.08
N PRO A 160 -6.15 22.22 8.52
CA PRO A 160 -6.34 23.53 7.91
C PRO A 160 -6.24 24.68 8.93
#